data_AF-A0A7W1YT85-F1
#
_entry.id   AF-A0A7W1YT85-F1
#
_cell.length_a   1.000
_cell.length_b   1.000
_cell.length_c   1.000
_cell.angle_alpha   90.00
_cell.angle_beta   90.00
_cell.angle_gamma   90.00
#
_symmetry.space_group_name_H-M   'P 1'
#
loop_
_entity.id
_entity.type
_entity.pdbx_description
1 polymer ?
#
loop_
_entity_poly.entity_id
_entity_poly.type
_entity_poly.pdbx_seq_one_letter_code
_entity_poly.pdbx_strand_id
1 'polypeptide(L)'
;MSASVIAQRLAAQRLARPSRQSAAGVVAWFGAVQAQEYGPSRWGIGQRAKALTDADVARAFDAGDILRTHIMRPTWHFVAPQDIRWMQALTGPRVRAASGSVLRVNELDARLLARSRAVIARALEG
;
A
#
# COMPACT_ATOMS: atom_id res chain seq x y z
N MET A 1 2.65 28.73 5.21
CA MET A 1 3.37 27.91 4.21
C MET A 1 3.42 28.70 2.91
N SER A 2 4.59 28.94 2.32
CA SER A 2 4.72 29.79 1.12
C SER A 2 3.89 29.23 -0.06
N ALA A 3 3.33 30.12 -0.89
CA ALA A 3 2.60 29.77 -2.10
C ALA A 3 3.43 28.89 -3.06
N SER A 4 4.77 29.05 -3.08
CA SER A 4 5.66 28.23 -3.89
C SER A 4 5.67 26.77 -3.44
N VAL A 5 5.63 26.51 -2.13
CA VAL A 5 5.61 25.14 -1.57
C VAL A 5 4.28 24.46 -1.87
N ILE A 6 3.16 25.19 -1.81
CA ILE A 6 1.84 24.65 -2.19
C ILE A 6 1.85 24.21 -3.65
N ALA A 7 2.31 25.09 -4.55
CA ALA A 7 2.38 24.78 -5.98
C ALA A 7 3.28 23.58 -6.27
N GLN A 8 4.45 23.50 -5.61
CA GLN A 8 5.36 22.36 -5.73
C GLN A 8 4.73 21.06 -5.22
N ARG A 9 4.01 21.09 -4.09
CA ARG A 9 3.29 19.91 -3.57
C ARG A 9 2.20 19.44 -4.52
N LEU A 10 1.39 20.34 -5.06
CA LEU A 10 0.34 19.98 -6.02
C LEU A 10 0.92 19.37 -7.30
N ALA A 11 2.06 19.89 -7.77
CA ALA A 11 2.78 19.32 -8.91
C ALA A 11 3.37 17.94 -8.58
N ALA A 12 4.05 17.80 -7.43
CA ALA A 12 4.64 16.55 -6.97
C ALA A 12 3.58 15.47 -6.70
N GLN A 13 2.39 15.85 -6.26
CA GLN A 13 1.25 14.95 -6.09
C GLN A 13 0.48 14.69 -7.39
N ARG A 14 0.96 15.20 -8.53
CA ARG A 14 0.36 15.05 -9.86
C ARG A 14 -1.04 15.63 -10.02
N LEU A 15 -1.47 16.50 -9.11
CA LEU A 15 -2.80 17.15 -9.17
C LEU A 15 -2.80 18.36 -10.11
N ALA A 16 -1.74 19.17 -10.09
CA ALA A 16 -1.62 20.33 -10.99
C ALA A 16 -0.99 19.97 -12.35
N ARG A 17 -0.20 18.90 -12.41
CA ARG A 17 0.52 18.45 -13.61
C ARG A 17 0.43 16.92 -13.77
N PRO A 18 -0.76 16.37 -14.05
CA PRO A 18 -0.94 14.93 -14.22
C PRO A 18 -0.15 14.43 -15.43
N SER A 19 0.60 13.36 -15.25
CA SER A 19 1.31 12.65 -16.32
C SER A 19 0.44 11.53 -16.92
N ARG A 20 0.81 11.03 -18.10
CA ARG A 20 0.29 9.75 -18.59
C ARG A 20 1.06 8.64 -17.85
N GLN A 21 0.45 8.07 -16.81
CA GLN A 21 0.99 6.97 -16.03
C GLN A 21 -0.08 5.89 -15.89
N SER A 22 0.35 4.63 -15.74
CA SER A 22 -0.54 3.55 -15.30
C SER A 22 -0.92 3.73 -13.84
N ALA A 23 -1.97 3.04 -13.39
CA ALA A 23 -2.36 3.02 -11.98
C ALA A 23 -1.21 2.56 -11.06
N ALA A 24 -0.50 1.49 -11.45
CA ALA A 24 0.68 1.00 -10.71
C ALA A 24 1.82 2.03 -10.70
N GLY A 25 2.02 2.77 -11.80
CA GLY A 25 2.99 3.86 -11.88
C GLY A 25 2.68 5.01 -10.92
N VAL A 26 1.39 5.35 -10.74
CA VAL A 26 0.98 6.31 -9.70
C VAL A 26 1.29 5.76 -8.32
N VAL A 27 0.92 4.51 -8.01
CA VAL A 27 1.21 3.91 -6.69
C VAL A 27 2.71 3.90 -6.39
N ALA A 28 3.54 3.46 -7.34
CA ALA A 28 5.00 3.45 -7.21
C ALA A 28 5.58 4.86 -7.01
N TRP A 29 5.03 5.88 -7.68
CA TRP A 29 5.46 7.28 -7.50
C TRP A 29 5.30 7.77 -6.06
N PHE A 30 4.24 7.34 -5.36
CA PHE A 30 4.03 7.66 -3.96
C PHE A 30 4.74 6.69 -3.00
N GLY A 31 5.29 5.59 -3.52
CA GLY A 31 5.72 4.42 -2.76
C GLY A 31 4.55 3.62 -2.20
N ALA A 32 3.65 4.26 -1.46
CA ALA A 32 2.43 3.67 -0.94
C ALA A 32 1.27 4.69 -0.93
N VAL A 33 0.05 4.21 -1.18
CA VAL A 33 -1.18 5.03 -1.13
C VAL A 33 -2.11 4.39 -0.11
N GLN A 34 -2.56 5.17 0.87
CA GLN A 34 -3.46 4.68 1.91
C GLN A 34 -4.78 4.15 1.29
N ALA A 35 -5.18 2.93 1.69
CA ALA A 35 -6.22 2.12 1.06
C ALA A 35 -7.12 1.37 2.05
N GLN A 36 -7.46 2.02 3.18
CA GLN A 36 -8.45 1.52 4.14
C GLN A 36 -9.79 1.35 3.44
N GLU A 37 -10.24 2.39 2.75
CA GLU A 37 -11.43 2.37 1.91
C GLU A 37 -11.04 2.15 0.45
N TYR A 38 -11.43 1.01 -0.11
CA TYR A 38 -11.01 0.59 -1.46
C TYR A 38 -11.46 1.58 -2.55
N GLY A 39 -12.73 1.98 -2.54
CA GLY A 39 -13.31 2.90 -3.55
C GLY A 39 -12.63 4.27 -3.59
N PRO A 40 -12.61 5.03 -2.48
CA PRO A 40 -11.96 6.34 -2.42
C PRO A 40 -10.47 6.31 -2.81
N SER A 41 -9.75 5.25 -2.46
CA SER A 41 -8.34 5.12 -2.82
C SER A 41 -8.12 4.89 -4.31
N ARG A 42 -8.98 4.10 -4.98
CA ARG A 42 -8.95 3.97 -6.44
C ARG A 42 -9.29 5.29 -7.13
N TRP A 43 -10.32 5.98 -6.68
CA TRP A 43 -10.67 7.31 -7.19
C TRP A 43 -9.48 8.28 -7.08
N GLY A 44 -8.82 8.32 -5.91
CA GLY A 44 -7.63 9.13 -5.70
C GLY A 44 -6.50 8.82 -6.68
N ILE A 45 -6.26 7.55 -7.01
CA ILE A 45 -5.28 7.17 -8.04
C ILE A 45 -5.70 7.71 -9.41
N GLY A 46 -6.96 7.56 -9.80
CA GLY A 46 -7.52 8.07 -11.05
C GLY A 46 -7.29 9.57 -11.25
N GLN A 47 -7.42 10.37 -10.19
CA GLN A 47 -7.24 11.83 -10.23
C GLN A 47 -5.80 12.29 -10.55
N ARG A 48 -4.81 11.37 -10.52
CA ARG A 48 -3.37 11.71 -10.60
C ARG A 48 -2.72 11.33 -11.93
N ALA A 49 -3.48 10.77 -12.86
CA ALA A 49 -3.01 10.42 -14.19
C ALA A 49 -4.03 10.83 -15.27
N LYS A 50 -3.54 11.20 -16.45
CA LYS A 50 -4.40 11.52 -17.58
C LYS A 50 -5.01 10.25 -18.17
N ALA A 51 -6.31 10.29 -18.48
CA ALA A 51 -7.07 9.21 -19.11
C ALA A 51 -7.05 7.88 -18.35
N LEU A 52 -6.87 7.93 -17.02
CA LEU A 52 -6.96 6.76 -16.16
C LEU A 52 -8.38 6.65 -15.59
N THR A 53 -9.04 5.52 -15.83
CA THR A 53 -10.40 5.22 -15.35
C THR A 53 -10.37 4.35 -14.10
N ASP A 54 -11.48 4.29 -13.36
CA ASP A 54 -11.60 3.38 -12.21
C ASP A 54 -11.42 1.90 -12.61
N ALA A 55 -11.90 1.54 -13.80
CA ALA A 55 -11.75 0.19 -14.35
C ALA A 55 -10.27 -0.15 -14.64
N ASP A 56 -9.46 0.82 -15.04
CA ASP A 56 -8.02 0.60 -15.24
C ASP A 56 -7.31 0.32 -13.91
N VAL A 57 -7.70 1.03 -12.84
CA VAL A 57 -7.18 0.80 -11.49
C VAL A 57 -7.61 -0.57 -10.97
N ALA A 58 -8.86 -0.97 -11.19
CA ALA A 58 -9.36 -2.31 -10.84
C ALA A 58 -8.56 -3.41 -11.54
N ARG A 59 -8.35 -3.29 -12.87
CA ARG A 59 -7.58 -4.28 -13.62
C ARG A 59 -6.13 -4.39 -13.15
N ALA A 60 -5.48 -3.27 -12.84
CA ALA A 60 -4.13 -3.30 -12.30
C ALA A 60 -4.05 -3.97 -10.91
N PHE A 61 -5.10 -3.82 -10.09
CA PHE A 61 -5.22 -4.52 -8.82
C PHE A 61 -5.43 -6.03 -9.03
N ASP A 62 -6.37 -6.41 -9.88
CA ASP A 62 -6.71 -7.82 -10.16
C ASP A 62 -5.53 -8.57 -10.83
N ALA A 63 -4.73 -7.87 -11.65
CA ALA A 63 -3.53 -8.41 -12.27
C ALA A 63 -2.33 -8.56 -11.30
N GLY A 64 -2.43 -8.03 -10.08
CA GLY A 64 -1.34 -8.05 -9.10
C GLY A 64 -0.27 -6.98 -9.29
N ASP A 65 -0.45 -6.04 -10.22
CA ASP A 65 0.44 -4.88 -10.41
C ASP A 65 0.33 -3.88 -9.25
N ILE A 66 -0.75 -3.96 -8.47
CA ILE A 66 -0.97 -3.22 -7.23
C ILE A 66 -1.36 -4.22 -6.14
N LEU A 67 -0.57 -4.28 -5.06
CA LEU A 67 -0.90 -5.06 -3.88
C LEU A 67 -1.65 -4.20 -2.87
N ARG A 68 -2.66 -4.77 -2.18
CA ARG A 68 -3.31 -4.14 -1.03
C ARG A 68 -2.96 -4.91 0.25
N THR A 69 -2.22 -4.29 1.15
CA THR A 69 -1.76 -4.96 2.39
C THR A 69 -1.43 -3.97 3.50
N HIS A 70 -1.20 -4.48 4.71
CA HIS A 70 -0.79 -3.69 5.87
C HIS A 70 0.72 -3.39 5.83
N ILE A 71 1.08 -2.11 5.81
CA ILE A 71 2.46 -1.62 5.89
C ILE A 71 2.54 -0.32 6.70
N MET A 72 3.77 0.11 7.06
CA MET A 72 4.03 1.37 7.77
C MET A 72 3.40 1.44 9.17
N ARG A 73 2.35 2.23 9.36
CA ARG A 73 1.57 2.37 10.60
C ARG A 73 0.32 1.49 10.46
N PRO A 74 0.46 0.18 10.69
CA PRO A 74 -0.19 -0.94 9.97
C PRO A 74 -1.65 -0.74 9.55
N THR A 75 -1.89 0.15 8.58
CA THR A 75 -3.18 0.36 7.91
C THR A 75 -3.07 -0.18 6.49
N TRP A 76 -4.22 -0.43 5.85
CA TRP A 76 -4.24 -0.88 4.48
C TRP A 76 -3.65 0.19 3.56
N HIS A 77 -2.76 -0.23 2.66
CA HIS A 77 -2.19 0.58 1.61
C HIS A 77 -2.17 -0.20 0.30
N PHE A 78 -2.30 0.53 -0.81
CA PHE A 78 -1.84 0.11 -2.11
C PHE A 78 -0.33 0.34 -2.23
N VAL A 79 0.39 -0.64 -2.75
CA VAL A 79 1.84 -0.64 -2.91
C VAL A 79 2.22 -1.46 -4.14
N ALA A 80 3.29 -1.07 -4.82
CA ALA A 80 3.77 -1.81 -5.97
C ALA A 80 4.53 -3.08 -5.52
N PRO A 81 4.44 -4.21 -6.26
CA PRO A 81 5.09 -5.46 -5.88
C PRO A 81 6.60 -5.37 -5.65
N GLN A 82 7.31 -4.51 -6.38
CA GLN A 82 8.75 -4.32 -6.19
C GLN A 82 9.09 -3.66 -4.84
N ASP A 83 8.16 -2.93 -4.23
CA ASP A 83 8.42 -2.11 -3.06
C ASP A 83 8.05 -2.81 -1.74
N ILE A 84 7.13 -3.79 -1.79
CA ILE A 84 6.57 -4.39 -0.58
C ILE A 84 7.63 -5.02 0.34
N ARG A 85 8.66 -5.66 -0.22
CA ARG A 85 9.65 -6.40 0.56
C ARG A 85 10.52 -5.49 1.41
N TRP A 86 11.09 -4.44 0.82
CA TRP A 86 11.96 -3.51 1.55
C TRP A 86 11.14 -2.69 2.56
N MET A 87 9.90 -2.30 2.21
CA MET A 87 9.02 -1.59 3.12
C MET A 87 8.67 -2.41 4.36
N GLN A 88 8.31 -3.69 4.18
CA GLN A 88 8.07 -4.59 5.32
C GLN A 88 9.32 -4.82 6.16
N ALA A 89 10.50 -4.96 5.54
CA ALA A 89 11.76 -5.09 6.27
C ALA A 89 12.04 -3.84 7.13
N LEU A 90 11.81 -2.65 6.58
CA LEU A 90 12.02 -1.37 7.26
C LEU A 90 11.02 -1.14 8.40
N THR A 91 9.73 -1.39 8.17
CA THR A 91 8.67 -1.02 9.13
C THR A 91 8.30 -2.14 10.09
N GLY A 92 8.49 -3.39 9.68
CA GLY A 92 8.08 -4.60 10.40
C GLY A 92 8.55 -4.70 11.85
N PRO A 93 9.82 -4.42 12.20
CA PRO A 93 10.28 -4.47 13.58
C PRO A 93 9.47 -3.58 14.52
N ARG A 94 9.19 -2.34 14.10
CA ARG A 94 8.41 -1.38 14.90
C ARG A 94 6.94 -1.81 15.01
N VAL A 95 6.35 -2.31 13.93
CA VAL A 95 4.97 -2.82 13.93
C VAL A 95 4.83 -3.99 14.92
N ARG A 96 5.74 -4.98 14.86
CA ARG A 96 5.70 -6.13 15.77
C ARG A 96 5.86 -5.72 17.24
N ALA A 97 6.76 -4.78 17.53
CA ALA A 97 6.93 -4.26 18.88
C ALA A 97 5.64 -3.59 19.39
N ALA A 98 4.99 -2.76 18.57
CA ALA A 98 3.73 -2.10 18.91
C ALA A 98 2.57 -3.10 19.10
N SER A 99 2.55 -4.20 18.34
CA SER A 99 1.53 -5.26 18.46
C SER A 99 1.71 -6.19 19.66
N GLY A 100 2.82 -6.09 20.41
CA GLY A 100 3.17 -7.06 21.46
C GLY A 100 2.11 -7.24 22.55
N SER A 101 1.40 -6.18 22.94
CA SER A 101 0.30 -6.30 23.93
C SER A 101 -0.87 -7.10 23.37
N VAL A 102 -1.30 -6.78 22.14
CA VAL A 102 -2.40 -7.47 21.46
C VAL A 102 -2.06 -8.94 21.26
N LEU A 103 -0.84 -9.26 20.83
CA LEU A 103 -0.40 -10.64 20.66
C LEU A 103 -0.47 -11.42 21.98
N ARG A 104 -0.05 -10.84 23.11
CA ARG A 104 -0.14 -11.49 24.42
C ARG A 104 -1.58 -11.73 24.88
N VAL A 105 -2.46 -10.74 24.74
CA VAL A 105 -3.88 -10.85 25.13
C VAL A 105 -4.59 -11.94 24.30
N ASN A 106 -4.16 -12.14 23.06
CA ASN A 106 -4.70 -13.18 22.18
C ASN A 106 -3.90 -14.50 22.23
N GLU A 107 -2.95 -14.64 23.17
CA GLU A 107 -2.13 -15.85 23.34
C GLU A 107 -1.35 -16.27 22.07
N LEU A 108 -1.01 -15.28 21.24
CA LEU A 108 -0.28 -15.47 19.98
C LEU A 108 1.23 -15.39 20.21
N ASP A 109 1.81 -16.49 20.70
CA ASP A 109 3.25 -16.60 20.89
C ASP A 109 4.04 -16.78 19.56
N ALA A 110 5.37 -16.68 19.64
CA ALA A 110 6.24 -16.78 18.47
C ALA A 110 6.14 -18.15 17.77
N ARG A 111 5.91 -19.23 18.51
CA ARG A 111 5.80 -20.59 17.96
C ARG A 111 4.50 -20.74 17.17
N LEU A 112 3.38 -20.28 17.72
CA LEU A 112 2.09 -20.30 17.07
C LEU A 112 2.10 -19.41 15.83
N LEU A 113 2.65 -18.20 15.90
CA LEU A 113 2.78 -17.32 14.73
C LEU A 113 3.61 -17.95 13.60
N ALA A 114 4.73 -18.60 13.93
CA ALA A 114 5.57 -19.29 12.95
C ALA A 114 4.83 -20.47 12.29
N ARG A 115 4.11 -21.27 13.08
CA ARG A 115 3.29 -22.39 12.57
C ARG A 115 2.16 -21.88 11.68
N SER A 116 1.41 -20.87 12.13
CA SER A 116 0.31 -20.27 11.38
C SER A 116 0.80 -19.70 10.04
N ARG A 117 1.94 -19.01 10.01
CA ARG A 117 2.54 -18.54 8.75
C ARG A 117 2.84 -19.68 7.78
N ALA A 118 3.45 -20.76 8.25
CA ALA A 118 3.77 -21.91 7.40
C ALA A 118 2.51 -22.58 6.83
N VAL A 119 1.47 -22.74 7.64
CA VAL A 119 0.17 -23.29 7.21
C VAL A 119 -0.49 -22.38 6.16
N ILE A 120 -0.56 -21.07 6.42
CA ILE A 120 -1.15 -20.09 5.49
C ILE A 120 -0.38 -20.06 4.17
N ALA A 121 0.97 -20.03 4.23
CA ALA A 121 1.80 -20.02 3.02
C ALA A 121 1.54 -21.26 2.15
N ARG A 122 1.57 -22.45 2.75
CA ARG A 122 1.30 -23.71 2.04
C ARG A 122 -0.10 -23.76 1.42
N ALA A 123 -1.10 -23.20 2.10
CA ALA A 123 -2.46 -23.14 1.58
C ALA A 123 -2.62 -22.19 0.36
N LEU A 124 -1.64 -21.31 0.13
CA LEU A 124 -1.63 -20.31 -0.96
C LEU A 124 -0.66 -20.67 -2.10
N GLU A 125 0.02 -21.83 -2.06
CA GLU A 125 0.96 -22.32 -3.10
C GLU A 125 0.27 -22.83 -4.39
N GLY A 126 -1.01 -22.47 -4.60
CA GLY A 126 -1.80 -22.90 -5.77
C GLY A 126 -1.20 -22.52 -7.12
#